data_AF-A0A1N6CMF8-F1
#
_entry.id   AF-A0A1N6CMF8-F1
#
_cell.length_a   1.000
_cell.length_b   1.000
_cell.length_c   1.000
_cell.angle_alpha   90.00
_cell.angle_beta   90.00
_cell.angle_gamma   90.00
#
_symmetry.space_group_name_H-M   'P 1'
#
loop_
_entity.id
_entity.type
_entity.pdbx_description
1 polymer ?
#
loop_
_entity_poly.entity_id
_entity_poly.type
_entity_poly.pdbx_seq_one_letter_code
_entity_poly.pdbx_strand_id
1 'polypeptide(L)'
;MLFTTTLSMLALAAQQEKDPDLATALTGTFTNEEQNYFEADAGREAPPWTGLRIAADDNGMTVTEIDKFGKALSAERTVTVNSGAEQDVITVDNCARNFERSDQGWAYARIQNRMACNQDWQIIRVTEDALTLRLADGTQTVLNRARDVECWAAVPKKAKKPDGSTDWLFVQKLNLHDQGGRVSVGGGESGAEEIILRMRAVHWPPPSTNRPSMVLYVHKPDNPERAVSYSWADINASRIGLNLRWMQASCTIKGAERASEITSDTFRG
;
A
#
# COMPACT_ATOMS: atom_id res chain seq x y z
N MET A 1 -26.98 -9.98 63.48
CA MET A 1 -25.85 -10.07 62.54
C MET A 1 -26.17 -9.17 61.36
N LEU A 2 -25.60 -7.97 61.32
CA LEU A 2 -25.64 -7.10 60.13
C LEU A 2 -24.41 -7.42 59.28
N PHE A 3 -24.62 -7.82 58.03
CA PHE A 3 -23.56 -7.91 57.03
C PHE A 3 -23.61 -6.67 56.15
N THR A 4 -22.57 -5.85 56.26
CA THR A 4 -22.30 -4.69 55.41
C THR A 4 -21.68 -5.20 54.10
N THR A 5 -22.38 -5.03 52.98
CA THR A 5 -21.85 -5.28 51.63
C THR A 5 -21.14 -4.04 51.12
N THR A 6 -19.82 -4.12 51.01
CA THR A 6 -18.98 -3.13 50.33
C THR A 6 -19.03 -3.36 48.81
N LEU A 7 -19.66 -2.43 48.07
CA LEU A 7 -19.55 -2.35 46.62
C LEU A 7 -18.19 -1.69 46.28
N SER A 8 -17.26 -2.45 45.73
CA SER A 8 -16.06 -1.90 45.08
C SER A 8 -16.42 -1.44 43.67
N MET A 9 -16.43 -0.13 43.43
CA MET A 9 -16.48 0.43 42.08
C MET A 9 -15.09 0.28 41.42
N LEU A 10 -14.98 -0.65 40.47
CA LEU A 10 -13.87 -0.68 39.52
C LEU A 10 -14.10 0.44 38.50
N ALA A 11 -13.30 1.51 38.57
CA ALA A 11 -13.23 2.51 37.53
C ALA A 11 -12.51 1.90 36.31
N LEU A 12 -13.26 1.60 35.24
CA LEU A 12 -12.68 1.36 33.92
C LEU A 12 -12.14 2.71 33.41
N ALA A 13 -10.82 2.88 33.46
CA ALA A 13 -10.17 3.90 32.65
C ALA A 13 -10.28 3.45 31.19
N ALA A 14 -11.22 4.04 30.44
CA ALA A 14 -11.23 3.93 28.99
C ALA A 14 -9.91 4.54 28.49
N GLN A 15 -9.04 3.70 27.90
CA GLN A 15 -7.94 4.22 27.09
C GLN A 15 -8.59 4.94 25.92
N GLN A 16 -8.60 6.27 25.99
CA GLN A 16 -9.01 7.11 24.87
C GLN A 16 -7.97 6.86 23.77
N GLU A 17 -8.34 6.06 22.77
CA GLU A 17 -7.56 5.93 21.55
C GLU A 17 -7.35 7.35 21.02
N LYS A 18 -6.08 7.75 20.96
CA LYS A 18 -5.70 9.06 20.46
C LYS A 18 -6.04 9.04 18.98
N ASP A 19 -7.02 9.86 18.58
CA ASP A 19 -7.34 10.05 17.16
C ASP A 19 -6.04 10.21 16.37
N PRO A 20 -5.90 9.53 15.21
CA PRO A 20 -4.70 9.67 14.41
C PRO A 20 -4.47 11.15 14.11
N ASP A 21 -3.22 11.59 14.26
CA ASP A 21 -2.82 12.91 13.80
C ASP A 21 -2.79 12.93 12.27
N LEU A 22 -3.09 14.08 11.67
CA LEU A 22 -3.13 14.26 10.22
C LEU A 22 -1.78 13.91 9.57
N ALA A 23 -0.66 14.21 10.21
CA ALA A 23 0.66 13.84 9.72
C ALA A 23 0.83 12.31 9.62
N THR A 24 0.34 11.57 10.61
CA THR A 24 0.31 10.09 10.58
C THR A 24 -0.61 9.58 9.48
N ALA A 25 -1.80 10.16 9.34
CA ALA A 25 -2.74 9.79 8.28
C ALA A 25 -2.22 10.14 6.87
N LEU A 26 -1.30 11.09 6.73
CA LEU A 26 -0.68 11.41 5.45
C LEU A 26 0.51 10.52 5.11
N THR A 27 1.25 10.01 6.09
CA THR A 27 2.48 9.26 5.84
C THR A 27 2.17 7.86 5.30
N GLY A 28 2.77 7.48 4.17
CA GLY A 28 2.59 6.15 3.55
C GLY A 28 2.72 6.16 2.03
N THR A 29 2.49 5.00 1.43
CA THR A 29 2.34 4.85 -0.03
C THR A 29 0.87 4.79 -0.39
N PHE A 30 0.43 5.53 -1.40
CA PHE A 30 -0.95 5.58 -1.87
C PHE A 30 -1.01 5.47 -3.38
N THR A 31 -1.95 4.67 -3.92
CA THR A 31 -2.12 4.56 -5.38
C THR A 31 -3.58 4.39 -5.78
N ASN A 32 -3.94 4.81 -7.00
CA ASN A 32 -5.27 4.60 -7.56
C ASN A 32 -5.36 3.34 -8.45
N GLU A 33 -4.51 2.33 -8.22
CA GLU A 33 -4.45 1.12 -9.05
C GLU A 33 -5.81 0.43 -9.17
N GLU A 34 -6.54 0.30 -8.06
CA GLU A 34 -7.85 -0.34 -8.02
C GLU A 34 -8.86 0.43 -8.88
N GLN A 35 -8.90 1.76 -8.73
CA GLN A 35 -9.76 2.63 -9.53
C GLN A 35 -9.44 2.45 -11.01
N ASN A 36 -8.15 2.53 -11.38
CA ASN A 36 -7.72 2.35 -12.76
C ASN A 36 -8.17 1.00 -13.34
N TYR A 37 -8.01 -0.08 -12.57
CA TYR A 37 -8.43 -1.42 -12.98
C TYR A 37 -9.95 -1.52 -13.18
N PHE A 38 -10.73 -1.08 -12.20
CA PHE A 38 -12.19 -1.25 -12.24
C PHE A 38 -12.89 -0.29 -13.20
N GLU A 39 -12.35 0.90 -13.43
CA GLU A 39 -12.82 1.77 -14.51
C GLU A 39 -12.62 1.11 -15.87
N ALA A 40 -11.43 0.57 -16.13
CA ALA A 40 -11.13 -0.14 -17.38
C ALA A 40 -11.99 -1.41 -17.56
N ASP A 41 -12.17 -2.20 -16.50
CA ASP A 41 -13.04 -3.41 -16.52
C ASP A 41 -14.51 -3.06 -16.79
N ALA A 42 -14.97 -1.91 -16.28
CA ALA A 42 -16.31 -1.38 -16.55
C ALA A 42 -16.43 -0.71 -17.94
N GLY A 43 -15.36 -0.65 -18.73
CA GLY A 43 -15.33 0.03 -20.03
C GLY A 43 -15.45 1.55 -19.93
N ARG A 44 -15.08 2.13 -18.79
CA ARG A 44 -15.07 3.57 -18.53
C ARG A 44 -13.63 4.11 -18.63
N GLU A 45 -13.52 5.41 -18.88
CA GLU A 45 -12.23 6.08 -18.90
C GLU A 45 -11.72 6.24 -17.46
N ALA A 46 -10.58 5.63 -17.17
CA ALA A 46 -9.92 5.75 -15.88
C ALA A 46 -9.21 7.11 -15.76
N PRO A 47 -9.15 7.72 -14.55
CA PRO A 47 -8.22 8.82 -14.32
C PRO A 47 -6.78 8.34 -14.54
N PRO A 48 -5.82 9.25 -14.84
CA PRO A 48 -4.42 8.88 -14.95
C PRO A 48 -3.94 8.08 -13.74
N TRP A 49 -3.20 7.00 -14.00
CA TRP A 49 -2.60 6.23 -12.91
C TRP A 49 -1.68 7.15 -12.08
N THR A 50 -1.87 7.15 -10.78
CA THR A 50 -1.17 8.04 -9.84
C THR A 50 -0.73 7.23 -8.63
N GLY A 51 0.55 7.37 -8.28
CA GLY A 51 1.13 6.84 -7.06
C GLY A 51 1.87 7.94 -6.29
N LEU A 52 1.59 8.07 -5.00
CA LEU A 52 2.26 9.00 -4.10
C LEU A 52 2.95 8.24 -2.98
N ARG A 53 4.19 8.62 -2.66
CA ARG A 53 4.87 8.25 -1.42
C ARG A 53 5.03 9.50 -0.59
N ILE A 54 4.44 9.49 0.60
CA ILE A 54 4.59 10.55 1.60
C ILE A 54 5.42 9.99 2.74
N ALA A 55 6.60 10.56 2.96
CA ALA A 55 7.51 10.16 4.03
C ALA A 55 7.61 11.27 5.07
N ALA A 56 7.86 10.89 6.32
CA ALA A 56 8.18 11.80 7.41
C ALA A 56 9.55 11.40 7.97
N ASP A 57 10.46 12.37 8.12
CA ASP A 57 11.75 12.21 8.75
C ASP A 57 12.06 13.40 9.69
N ASP A 58 13.27 13.43 10.23
CA ASP A 58 13.73 14.50 11.14
C ASP A 58 13.73 15.89 10.50
N ASN A 59 13.73 15.98 9.16
CA ASN A 59 13.74 17.22 8.38
C ASN A 59 12.34 17.66 7.93
N GLY A 60 11.30 16.87 8.23
CA GLY A 60 9.91 17.18 7.93
C GLY A 60 9.24 16.10 7.08
N MET A 61 8.17 16.47 6.38
CA MET A 61 7.47 15.56 5.48
C MET A 61 7.79 15.88 4.02
N THR A 62 7.90 14.85 3.19
CA THR A 62 8.05 14.99 1.75
C THR A 62 7.02 14.15 1.02
N VAL A 63 6.63 14.59 -0.18
CA VAL A 63 5.80 13.81 -1.11
C VAL A 63 6.51 13.65 -2.44
N THR A 64 6.54 12.42 -2.92
CA THR A 64 7.14 12.03 -4.21
C THR A 64 6.11 11.28 -5.04
N GLU A 65 6.00 11.61 -6.33
CA GLU A 65 5.26 10.73 -7.24
C GLU A 65 6.11 9.51 -7.57
N ILE A 66 5.49 8.34 -7.56
CA ILE A 66 6.16 7.07 -7.81
C ILE A 66 5.46 6.32 -8.94
N ASP A 67 6.20 5.49 -9.68
CA ASP A 67 5.64 4.55 -10.65
C ASP A 67 5.13 3.26 -9.98
N LYS A 68 4.61 2.33 -10.78
CA LYS A 68 4.10 1.03 -10.32
C LYS A 68 5.17 0.12 -9.70
N PHE A 69 6.45 0.44 -9.87
CA PHE A 69 7.59 -0.26 -9.28
C PHE A 69 8.15 0.49 -8.06
N GLY A 70 7.50 1.59 -7.65
CA GLY A 70 7.92 2.41 -6.52
C GLY A 70 9.09 3.35 -6.81
N LYS A 71 9.48 3.51 -8.08
CA LYS A 71 10.54 4.44 -8.51
C LYS A 71 9.99 5.86 -8.59
N ALA A 72 10.76 6.83 -8.10
CA ALA A 72 10.39 8.24 -8.17
C ALA A 72 10.25 8.72 -9.63
N LEU A 73 9.14 9.41 -9.90
CA LEU A 73 8.81 10.08 -11.16
C LEU A 73 9.03 11.60 -11.09
N SER A 74 9.05 12.15 -9.89
CA SER A 74 9.28 13.57 -9.64
C SER A 74 10.32 13.79 -8.53
N ALA A 75 10.78 15.03 -8.40
CA ALA A 75 11.56 15.43 -7.24
C ALA A 75 10.67 15.46 -5.98
N GLU A 76 11.29 15.27 -4.82
CA GLU A 76 10.62 15.43 -3.54
C GLU A 76 10.05 16.84 -3.39
N ARG A 77 8.79 16.92 -2.96
CA ARG A 77 8.11 18.17 -2.61
C ARG A 77 7.91 18.23 -1.12
N THR A 78 8.05 19.42 -0.54
CA THR A 78 7.91 19.60 0.91
C THR A 78 6.45 19.55 1.30
N VAL A 79 6.13 18.82 2.36
CA VAL A 79 4.82 18.79 2.99
C VAL A 79 4.95 19.34 4.41
N THR A 80 4.08 20.26 4.78
CA THR A 80 3.93 20.69 6.17
C THR A 80 2.49 20.52 6.62
N VAL A 81 2.32 20.06 7.86
CA VAL A 81 1.02 19.89 8.51
C VAL A 81 1.01 20.81 9.72
N ASN A 82 0.08 21.76 9.73
CA ASN A 82 -0.14 22.63 10.88
C ASN A 82 -1.51 22.33 11.48
N SER A 83 -1.52 21.66 12.62
CA SER A 83 -2.76 21.30 13.30
C SER A 83 -3.29 22.49 14.11
N GLY A 84 -4.52 22.89 13.85
CA GLY A 84 -5.16 24.04 14.49
C GLY A 84 -6.31 23.64 15.42
N ALA A 85 -6.87 24.61 16.14
CA ALA A 85 -8.00 24.36 17.04
C ALA A 85 -9.30 24.04 16.28
N GLU A 86 -9.51 24.65 15.12
CA GLU A 86 -10.72 24.50 14.30
C GLU A 86 -10.46 23.80 12.97
N GLN A 87 -9.27 23.98 12.39
CA GLN A 87 -8.89 23.49 11.09
C GLN A 87 -7.42 23.09 11.08
N ASP A 88 -7.10 22.04 10.33
CA ASP A 88 -5.74 21.66 10.05
C ASP A 88 -5.34 22.22 8.67
N VAL A 89 -4.05 22.54 8.49
CA VAL A 89 -3.54 23.07 7.21
C VAL A 89 -2.49 22.13 6.66
N ILE A 90 -2.70 21.64 5.45
CA ILE A 90 -1.69 20.92 4.68
C ILE A 90 -1.09 21.92 3.69
N THR A 91 0.22 22.06 3.70
CA THR A 91 0.96 22.81 2.68
C THR A 91 1.82 21.85 1.88
N VAL A 92 1.61 21.78 0.56
CA VAL A 92 2.52 21.10 -0.38
C VAL A 92 3.27 22.16 -1.16
N ASP A 93 4.59 22.21 -1.01
CA ASP A 93 5.46 23.31 -1.44
C ASP A 93 4.97 24.67 -0.91
N ASN A 94 4.42 25.51 -1.78
CA ASN A 94 3.84 26.81 -1.45
C ASN A 94 2.31 26.81 -1.45
N CYS A 95 1.66 25.66 -1.69
CA CYS A 95 0.21 25.55 -1.72
C CYS A 95 -0.36 25.10 -0.38
N ALA A 96 -0.90 26.05 0.40
CA ALA A 96 -1.63 25.74 1.62
C ALA A 96 -3.10 25.41 1.32
N ARG A 97 -3.69 24.47 2.05
CA ARG A 97 -5.13 24.16 2.03
C ARG A 97 -5.65 23.86 3.42
N ASN A 98 -6.85 24.33 3.72
CA ASN A 98 -7.49 24.16 5.01
C ASN A 98 -8.35 22.90 5.00
N PHE A 99 -8.33 22.16 6.09
CA PHE A 99 -9.07 20.92 6.28
C PHE A 99 -9.90 20.99 7.55
N GLU A 100 -11.17 20.62 7.42
CA GLU A 100 -12.06 20.36 8.55
C GLU A 100 -11.88 18.91 8.98
N ARG A 101 -11.70 18.71 10.28
CA ARG A 101 -11.56 17.39 10.91
C ARG A 101 -12.94 16.85 11.30
N SER A 102 -13.18 15.58 11.02
CA SER A 102 -14.34 14.84 11.51
C SER A 102 -13.94 13.41 11.90
N ASP A 103 -14.91 12.65 12.41
CA ASP A 103 -14.83 11.20 12.62
C ASP A 103 -14.48 10.40 11.35
N GLN A 104 -14.68 10.97 10.16
CA GLN A 104 -14.39 10.36 8.86
C GLN A 104 -13.06 10.84 8.28
N GLY A 105 -12.19 11.47 9.09
CA GLY A 105 -10.91 12.04 8.67
C GLY A 105 -10.97 13.53 8.35
N TRP A 106 -10.18 13.96 7.37
CA TRP A 106 -10.02 15.36 7.00
C TRP A 106 -10.57 15.60 5.61
N ALA A 107 -11.41 16.62 5.45
CA ALA A 107 -11.89 17.06 4.15
C ALA A 107 -11.59 18.54 3.98
N TYR A 108 -11.53 19.00 2.74
CA TYR A 108 -11.48 20.43 2.45
C TYR A 108 -12.49 21.22 3.27
N ALA A 109 -11.97 22.18 4.01
CA ALA A 109 -12.78 23.14 4.72
C ALA A 109 -13.67 23.92 3.74
N ARG A 110 -14.87 24.28 4.19
CA ARG A 110 -15.79 25.11 3.41
C ARG A 110 -15.18 26.47 3.06
N ILE A 111 -14.34 26.98 3.97
CA ILE A 111 -13.58 28.21 3.79
C ILE A 111 -12.13 27.82 3.49
N GLN A 112 -11.73 27.98 2.22
CA GLN A 112 -10.35 27.82 1.79
C GLN A 112 -9.60 29.16 1.85
N ASN A 113 -8.27 29.11 1.96
CA ASN A 113 -7.47 30.28 1.69
C ASN A 113 -7.62 30.72 0.22
N ARG A 114 -7.42 32.01 -0.05
CA ARG A 114 -7.59 32.59 -1.41
C ARG A 114 -6.38 32.34 -2.31
N MET A 115 -5.45 31.48 -1.90
CA MET A 115 -4.22 31.25 -2.64
C MET A 115 -4.50 30.36 -3.86
N ALA A 116 -4.17 30.87 -5.04
CA ALA A 116 -4.16 30.08 -6.25
C ALA A 116 -3.08 28.99 -6.12
N CYS A 117 -3.48 27.73 -6.21
CA CYS A 117 -2.54 26.63 -6.30
C CYS A 117 -2.58 26.06 -7.71
N ASN A 118 -1.48 26.23 -8.43
CA ASN A 118 -1.27 25.66 -9.74
C ASN A 118 -0.44 24.38 -9.59
N GLN A 119 -1.11 23.30 -9.18
CA GLN A 119 -0.52 21.98 -8.99
C GLN A 119 -1.30 20.98 -9.86
N ASP A 120 -0.60 19.97 -10.37
CA ASP A 120 -1.21 18.91 -11.19
C ASP A 120 -2.27 18.11 -10.43
N TRP A 121 -2.14 18.07 -9.10
CA TRP A 121 -3.10 17.51 -8.20
C TRP A 121 -3.11 18.27 -6.86
N GLN A 122 -4.23 18.19 -6.15
CA GLN A 122 -4.37 18.70 -4.79
C GLN A 122 -5.04 17.64 -3.93
N ILE A 123 -4.48 17.36 -2.74
CA ILE A 123 -5.17 16.53 -1.73
C ILE A 123 -6.42 17.30 -1.30
N ILE A 124 -7.59 16.67 -1.39
CA ILE A 124 -8.88 17.25 -1.00
C ILE A 124 -9.56 16.50 0.15
N ARG A 125 -9.12 15.27 0.41
CA ARG A 125 -9.58 14.44 1.53
C ARG A 125 -8.46 13.49 1.97
N VAL A 126 -8.35 13.29 3.27
CA VAL A 126 -7.44 12.34 3.92
C VAL A 126 -8.27 11.48 4.86
N THR A 127 -8.15 10.17 4.74
CA THR A 127 -8.67 9.21 5.72
C THR A 127 -7.53 8.32 6.19
N GLU A 128 -7.82 7.43 7.14
CA GLU A 128 -6.86 6.39 7.50
C GLU A 128 -6.48 5.56 6.27
N ASP A 129 -7.44 5.15 5.43
CA ASP A 129 -7.19 4.22 4.33
C ASP A 129 -6.91 4.85 2.96
N ALA A 130 -7.10 6.16 2.77
CA ALA A 130 -7.03 6.75 1.44
C ALA A 130 -6.74 8.25 1.41
N LEU A 131 -6.26 8.71 0.25
CA LEU A 131 -6.27 10.11 -0.17
C LEU A 131 -7.27 10.27 -1.31
N THR A 132 -8.03 11.36 -1.30
CA THR A 132 -8.72 11.83 -2.52
C THR A 132 -7.96 13.03 -3.06
N LEU A 133 -7.64 12.96 -4.35
CA LEU A 133 -7.00 14.05 -5.08
C LEU A 133 -8.01 14.69 -6.03
N ARG A 134 -7.92 16.01 -6.20
CA ARG A 134 -8.47 16.73 -7.35
C ARG A 134 -7.33 16.98 -8.34
N LEU A 135 -7.51 16.55 -9.59
CA LEU A 135 -6.55 16.75 -10.67
C LEU A 135 -6.70 18.12 -11.32
N ALA A 136 -5.72 18.53 -12.13
CA ALA A 136 -5.69 19.83 -12.80
C ALA A 136 -6.90 20.08 -13.73
N ASP A 137 -7.46 19.02 -14.33
CA ASP A 137 -8.66 19.08 -15.16
C ASP A 137 -9.97 19.16 -14.34
N GLY A 138 -9.88 19.15 -13.02
CA GLY A 138 -11.01 19.20 -12.09
C GLY A 138 -11.60 17.83 -11.74
N THR A 139 -11.16 16.74 -12.39
CA THR A 139 -11.58 15.37 -12.03
C THR A 139 -11.02 14.97 -10.67
N GLN A 140 -11.55 13.89 -10.09
CA GLN A 140 -11.09 13.36 -8.80
C GLN A 140 -10.65 11.91 -8.94
N THR A 141 -9.64 11.55 -8.15
CA THR A 141 -9.17 10.17 -8.03
C THR A 141 -8.94 9.80 -6.57
N VAL A 142 -9.22 8.54 -6.24
CA VAL A 142 -9.01 7.99 -4.90
C VAL A 142 -7.77 7.12 -4.93
N LEU A 143 -6.79 7.45 -4.10
CA LEU A 143 -5.58 6.67 -3.91
C LEU A 143 -5.69 5.92 -2.58
N ASN A 144 -5.80 4.60 -2.67
CA ASN A 144 -5.84 3.74 -1.49
C ASN A 144 -4.44 3.64 -0.88
N ARG A 145 -4.38 3.66 0.44
CA ARG A 145 -3.16 3.37 1.21
C ARG A 145 -2.73 1.94 0.94
N ALA A 146 -1.45 1.79 0.67
CA ALA A 146 -0.82 0.51 0.52
C ALA A 146 -0.12 0.09 1.81
N ARG A 147 -0.18 -1.22 2.08
CA ARG A 147 0.68 -1.87 3.06
C ARG A 147 1.97 -2.28 2.38
N ASP A 148 3.09 -2.02 3.06
CA ASP A 148 4.40 -2.45 2.57
C ASP A 148 4.53 -3.97 2.62
N VAL A 149 5.18 -4.53 1.61
CA VAL A 149 5.36 -5.96 1.41
C VAL A 149 6.82 -6.26 1.17
N GLU A 150 7.32 -7.31 1.82
CA GLU A 150 8.60 -7.93 1.48
C GLU A 150 8.38 -9.33 0.90
N CYS A 151 9.02 -9.62 -0.22
CA CYS A 151 8.97 -10.91 -0.89
C CYS A 151 10.35 -11.55 -1.05
N TRP A 152 10.31 -12.85 -1.33
CA TRP A 152 11.39 -13.59 -1.96
C TRP A 152 10.87 -14.33 -3.19
N ALA A 153 11.77 -14.64 -4.12
CA ALA A 153 11.45 -15.38 -5.33
C ALA A 153 12.58 -16.33 -5.73
N ALA A 154 12.21 -17.48 -6.29
CA ALA A 154 13.08 -18.47 -6.90
C ALA A 154 12.66 -18.71 -8.35
N VAL A 155 13.57 -18.47 -9.30
CA VAL A 155 13.34 -18.62 -10.75
C VAL A 155 14.48 -19.44 -11.35
N PRO A 156 14.22 -20.46 -12.18
CA PRO A 156 15.26 -21.28 -12.76
C PRO A 156 16.11 -20.47 -13.73
N LYS A 157 17.42 -20.70 -13.70
CA LYS A 157 18.33 -20.18 -14.72
C LYS A 157 18.25 -21.03 -15.98
N LYS A 158 18.59 -20.41 -17.12
CA LYS A 158 18.70 -21.08 -18.42
C LYS A 158 19.82 -22.12 -18.42
N ALA A 159 20.96 -21.80 -17.80
CA ALA A 159 22.08 -22.72 -17.64
C ALA A 159 21.80 -23.70 -16.50
N LYS A 160 22.01 -24.99 -16.76
CA LYS A 160 21.98 -26.04 -15.73
C LYS A 160 23.30 -26.09 -14.98
N LYS A 161 23.29 -26.73 -13.81
CA LYS A 161 24.52 -27.07 -13.08
C LYS A 161 25.32 -28.16 -13.83
N PRO A 162 26.62 -28.34 -13.54
CA PRO A 162 27.44 -29.39 -14.17
C PRO A 162 26.89 -30.81 -13.98
N ASP A 163 26.18 -31.06 -12.88
CA ASP A 163 25.53 -32.34 -12.59
C ASP A 163 24.21 -32.57 -13.35
N GLY A 164 23.82 -31.63 -14.22
CA GLY A 164 22.58 -31.68 -15.00
C GLY A 164 21.32 -31.26 -14.25
N SER A 165 21.42 -30.91 -12.96
CA SER A 165 20.30 -30.39 -12.18
C SER A 165 19.98 -28.93 -12.49
N THR A 166 18.75 -28.51 -12.20
CA THR A 166 18.32 -27.12 -12.42
C THR A 166 19.06 -26.18 -11.49
N ASP A 167 19.69 -25.13 -12.06
CA ASP A 167 20.19 -24.02 -11.27
C ASP A 167 19.08 -22.98 -11.04
N TRP A 168 19.04 -22.40 -9.86
CA TRP A 168 17.99 -21.48 -9.45
C TRP A 168 18.60 -20.13 -9.09
N LEU A 169 18.03 -19.06 -9.64
CA LEU A 169 18.18 -17.72 -9.10
C LEU A 169 17.26 -17.61 -7.88
N PHE A 170 17.82 -17.24 -6.74
CA PHE A 170 17.08 -16.95 -5.52
C PHE A 170 17.34 -15.51 -5.11
N VAL A 171 16.26 -14.73 -4.94
CA VAL A 171 16.32 -13.31 -4.56
C VAL A 171 15.43 -13.08 -3.35
N GLN A 172 15.95 -12.35 -2.38
CA GLN A 172 15.25 -11.98 -1.15
C GLN A 172 15.15 -10.46 -1.03
N LYS A 173 14.37 -9.99 -0.04
CA LYS A 173 14.19 -8.56 0.25
C LYS A 173 13.66 -7.76 -0.95
N LEU A 174 12.80 -8.40 -1.73
CA LEU A 174 12.09 -7.76 -2.83
C LEU A 174 10.98 -6.90 -2.23
N ASN A 175 11.07 -5.58 -2.39
CA ASN A 175 10.10 -4.65 -1.81
C ASN A 175 9.04 -4.29 -2.85
N LEU A 176 7.77 -4.33 -2.43
CA LEU A 176 6.62 -3.78 -3.16
C LEU A 176 5.53 -3.42 -2.13
N HIS A 177 4.32 -3.13 -2.60
CA HIS A 177 3.16 -2.85 -1.76
C HIS A 177 1.91 -3.52 -2.34
N ASP A 178 0.88 -3.68 -1.52
CA ASP A 178 -0.33 -4.42 -1.87
C ASP A 178 -1.41 -3.61 -2.60
N GLN A 179 -1.08 -2.44 -3.13
CA GLN A 179 -1.99 -1.65 -3.99
C GLN A 179 -1.50 -1.64 -5.43
N GLY A 180 -1.15 -2.81 -5.96
CA GLY A 180 -0.64 -2.97 -7.32
C GLY A 180 0.85 -2.80 -7.50
N GLY A 181 1.62 -2.72 -6.40
CA GLY A 181 3.06 -2.58 -6.45
C GLY A 181 3.72 -3.75 -7.17
N ARG A 182 4.81 -3.47 -7.89
CA ARG A 182 5.47 -4.41 -8.80
C ARG A 182 6.95 -4.52 -8.49
N VAL A 183 7.50 -5.70 -8.71
CA VAL A 183 8.95 -5.94 -8.62
C VAL A 183 9.40 -6.96 -9.67
N SER A 184 10.46 -6.64 -10.42
CA SER A 184 11.09 -7.55 -11.37
C SER A 184 12.03 -8.53 -10.68
N VAL A 185 12.08 -9.77 -11.16
CA VAL A 185 13.01 -10.82 -10.73
C VAL A 185 13.58 -11.51 -11.96
N GLY A 186 14.90 -11.72 -12.00
CA GLY A 186 15.58 -12.28 -13.16
C GLY A 186 15.98 -11.21 -14.17
N GLY A 187 16.10 -11.59 -15.44
CA GLY A 187 16.52 -10.67 -16.51
C GLY A 187 18.01 -10.29 -16.44
N GLY A 188 18.43 -9.45 -17.40
CA GLY A 188 19.83 -9.00 -17.53
C GLY A 188 20.84 -10.15 -17.45
N GLU A 189 21.86 -9.97 -16.61
CA GLU A 189 22.95 -10.93 -16.40
C GLU A 189 22.62 -12.03 -15.39
N SER A 190 21.39 -12.11 -14.88
CA SER A 190 21.03 -13.10 -13.84
C SER A 190 21.00 -14.55 -14.34
N GLY A 191 20.94 -14.74 -15.66
CA GLY A 191 20.78 -16.03 -16.31
C GLY A 191 19.38 -16.64 -16.15
N ALA A 192 18.47 -16.02 -15.40
CA ALA A 192 17.07 -16.41 -15.28
C ALA A 192 16.19 -15.57 -16.21
N GLU A 193 15.07 -16.13 -16.64
CA GLU A 193 14.05 -15.36 -17.35
C GLU A 193 13.46 -14.29 -16.41
N GLU A 194 13.20 -13.10 -16.94
CA GLU A 194 12.55 -12.05 -16.17
C GLU A 194 11.07 -12.37 -15.94
N ILE A 195 10.63 -12.17 -14.70
CA ILE A 195 9.22 -12.12 -14.31
C ILE A 195 8.96 -10.85 -13.52
N ILE A 196 7.69 -10.46 -13.44
CA ILE A 196 7.23 -9.38 -12.58
C ILE A 196 6.26 -9.97 -11.56
N LEU A 197 6.54 -9.77 -10.27
CA LEU A 197 5.58 -10.00 -9.21
C LEU A 197 4.75 -8.74 -9.02
N ARG A 198 3.43 -8.89 -8.87
CA ARG A 198 2.50 -7.80 -8.55
C ARG A 198 1.58 -8.23 -7.43
N MET A 199 1.34 -7.37 -6.45
CA MET A 199 0.46 -7.68 -5.32
C MET A 199 -0.70 -6.71 -5.22
N ARG A 200 -1.90 -7.21 -4.92
CA ARG A 200 -3.12 -6.41 -4.73
C ARG A 200 -3.94 -6.90 -3.54
N ALA A 201 -4.41 -5.99 -2.70
CA ALA A 201 -5.51 -6.17 -1.76
C ALA A 201 -6.78 -5.66 -2.44
N VAL A 202 -7.48 -6.57 -3.11
CA VAL A 202 -8.59 -6.24 -4.00
C VAL A 202 -9.89 -6.09 -3.22
N HIS A 203 -10.45 -4.88 -3.26
CA HIS A 203 -11.81 -4.62 -2.81
C HIS A 203 -12.74 -4.47 -4.01
N TRP A 204 -13.64 -5.43 -4.18
CA TRP A 204 -14.57 -5.40 -5.29
C TRP A 204 -15.62 -4.30 -5.10
N PRO A 205 -15.83 -3.40 -6.07
CA PRO A 205 -16.81 -2.35 -5.94
C PRO A 205 -18.25 -2.92 -6.00
N PRO A 206 -19.23 -2.28 -5.35
CA PRO A 206 -20.63 -2.61 -5.56
C PRO A 206 -21.01 -2.53 -7.05
N PRO A 207 -21.92 -3.38 -7.56
CA PRO A 207 -22.71 -4.39 -6.84
C PRO A 207 -22.07 -5.79 -6.82
N SER A 208 -20.74 -5.91 -6.98
CA SER A 208 -20.06 -7.21 -7.05
C SER A 208 -20.35 -8.11 -5.85
N THR A 209 -20.51 -9.41 -6.11
CA THR A 209 -20.63 -10.45 -5.07
C THR A 209 -19.30 -11.12 -4.74
N ASN A 210 -18.21 -10.68 -5.38
CA ASN A 210 -16.88 -11.24 -5.15
C ASN A 210 -16.36 -10.86 -3.76
N ARG A 211 -15.66 -11.78 -3.11
CA ARG A 211 -15.07 -11.52 -1.79
C ARG A 211 -13.78 -10.72 -1.94
N PRO A 212 -13.52 -9.74 -1.06
CA PRO A 212 -12.23 -9.09 -0.99
C PRO A 212 -11.11 -10.12 -0.83
N SER A 213 -9.98 -9.92 -1.52
CA SER A 213 -8.91 -10.92 -1.59
C SER A 213 -7.54 -10.25 -1.69
N MET A 214 -6.55 -10.85 -1.03
CA MET A 214 -5.15 -10.53 -1.28
C MET A 214 -4.65 -11.43 -2.41
N VAL A 215 -4.05 -10.86 -3.46
CA VAL A 215 -3.70 -11.58 -4.68
C VAL A 215 -2.24 -11.30 -5.04
N LEU A 216 -1.49 -12.37 -5.31
CA LEU A 216 -0.12 -12.33 -5.82
C LEU A 216 -0.13 -12.80 -7.26
N TYR A 217 0.19 -11.91 -8.19
CA TYR A 217 0.27 -12.16 -9.62
C TYR A 217 1.71 -12.36 -10.06
N VAL A 218 1.88 -13.19 -11.08
CA VAL A 218 3.11 -13.35 -11.84
C VAL A 218 2.83 -12.90 -13.27
N HIS A 219 3.64 -11.98 -13.78
CA HIS A 219 3.56 -11.46 -15.13
C HIS A 219 4.87 -11.73 -15.88
N LYS A 220 4.79 -11.68 -17.20
CA LYS A 220 5.96 -11.62 -18.09
C LYS A 220 6.18 -10.16 -18.51
N PRO A 221 7.44 -9.74 -18.74
CA PRO A 221 7.75 -8.34 -19.07
C PRO A 221 7.16 -7.88 -20.40
N ASP A 222 6.90 -8.78 -21.35
CA ASP A 222 6.27 -8.49 -22.63
C ASP A 222 4.76 -8.19 -22.52
N ASN A 223 4.11 -8.64 -21.44
CA ASN A 223 2.71 -8.33 -21.15
C ASN A 223 2.48 -8.13 -19.63
N PRO A 224 2.88 -6.96 -19.08
CA PRO A 224 2.84 -6.71 -17.64
C PRO A 224 1.42 -6.50 -17.09
N GLU A 225 0.39 -6.44 -17.94
CA GLU A 225 -1.00 -6.28 -17.51
C GLU A 225 -1.77 -7.60 -17.48
N ARG A 226 -1.35 -8.63 -18.23
CA ARG A 226 -1.93 -9.98 -18.18
C ARG A 226 -1.07 -10.92 -17.35
N ALA A 227 -1.61 -11.41 -16.24
CA ALA A 227 -0.92 -12.38 -15.41
C ALA A 227 -0.80 -13.74 -16.14
N VAL A 228 0.37 -14.37 -16.03
CA VAL A 228 0.56 -15.77 -16.45
C VAL A 228 0.13 -16.75 -15.37
N SER A 229 0.11 -16.31 -14.12
CA SER A 229 -0.41 -17.07 -12.99
C SER A 229 -0.70 -16.14 -11.82
N TYR A 230 -1.52 -16.60 -10.87
CA TYR A 230 -1.76 -15.90 -9.62
C TYR A 230 -2.18 -16.88 -8.53
N SER A 231 -1.97 -16.47 -7.27
CA SER A 231 -2.62 -17.06 -6.10
C SER A 231 -3.40 -15.99 -5.36
N TRP A 232 -4.40 -16.41 -4.57
CA TRP A 232 -5.19 -15.51 -3.73
C TRP A 232 -5.33 -16.09 -2.32
N ALA A 233 -5.53 -15.21 -1.36
CA ALA A 233 -5.74 -15.50 0.05
C ALA A 233 -6.80 -14.56 0.63
N ASP A 234 -7.18 -14.79 1.89
CA ASP A 234 -7.96 -13.82 2.66
C ASP A 234 -7.29 -12.44 2.62
N ILE A 235 -8.10 -11.37 2.56
CA ILE A 235 -7.57 -10.01 2.41
C ILE A 235 -6.68 -9.57 3.58
N ASN A 236 -6.89 -10.17 4.76
CA ASN A 236 -6.15 -9.91 5.98
C ASN A 236 -5.04 -10.94 6.24
N ALA A 237 -4.75 -11.83 5.27
CA ALA A 237 -3.63 -12.74 5.40
C ALA A 237 -2.31 -11.95 5.56
N SER A 238 -1.46 -12.37 6.49
CA SER A 238 -0.14 -11.73 6.67
C SER A 238 0.87 -12.13 5.61
N ARG A 239 0.63 -13.26 4.91
CA ARG A 239 1.52 -13.82 3.91
C ARG A 239 0.73 -14.53 2.81
N ILE A 240 1.21 -14.40 1.58
CA ILE A 240 0.76 -15.16 0.42
C ILE A 240 1.96 -15.78 -0.29
N GLY A 241 1.75 -16.91 -0.95
CA GLY A 241 2.79 -17.57 -1.72
C GLY A 241 2.21 -18.34 -2.89
N LEU A 242 3.10 -18.75 -3.77
CA LEU A 242 2.78 -19.61 -4.91
C LEU A 242 3.98 -20.48 -5.27
N ASN A 243 3.70 -21.69 -5.70
CA ASN A 243 4.67 -22.62 -6.27
C ASN A 243 4.08 -23.14 -7.59
N LEU A 244 4.70 -22.74 -8.70
CA LEU A 244 4.24 -23.08 -10.05
C LEU A 244 5.09 -24.19 -10.68
N ARG A 245 5.94 -24.85 -9.88
CA ARG A 245 7.01 -25.80 -10.29
C ARG A 245 8.12 -25.16 -11.14
N TRP A 246 7.81 -24.20 -11.99
CA TRP A 246 8.78 -23.42 -12.76
C TRP A 246 9.23 -22.15 -12.05
N MET A 247 8.57 -21.75 -10.96
CA MET A 247 9.01 -20.68 -10.07
C MET A 247 8.35 -20.81 -8.70
N GLN A 248 8.93 -20.16 -7.68
CA GLN A 248 8.34 -20.01 -6.36
C GLN A 248 8.48 -18.58 -5.86
N ALA A 249 7.45 -18.07 -5.18
CA ALA A 249 7.54 -16.78 -4.51
C ALA A 249 6.67 -16.78 -3.26
N SER A 250 7.06 -15.97 -2.29
CA SER A 250 6.21 -15.64 -1.15
C SER A 250 6.41 -14.18 -0.77
N CYS A 251 5.32 -13.55 -0.38
CA CYS A 251 5.22 -12.15 -0.02
C CYS A 251 4.56 -12.03 1.35
N THR A 252 5.16 -11.23 2.23
CA THR A 252 4.70 -11.00 3.59
C THR A 252 4.48 -9.51 3.80
N ILE A 253 3.36 -9.15 4.43
CA ILE A 253 3.10 -7.77 4.87
C ILE A 253 4.14 -7.41 5.94
N LYS A 254 4.86 -6.30 5.75
CA LYS A 254 5.87 -5.86 6.71
C LYS A 254 5.24 -5.59 8.08
N GLY A 255 5.88 -6.09 9.13
CA GLY A 255 5.38 -6.00 10.50
C GLY A 255 4.35 -7.09 10.88
N ALA A 256 3.95 -7.94 9.94
CA ALA A 256 3.04 -9.07 10.18
C ALA A 256 3.76 -10.43 10.15
N GLU A 257 5.09 -10.43 10.23
CA GLU A 257 5.92 -11.63 10.25
C GLU A 257 5.62 -12.46 11.50
N ARG A 258 5.58 -13.78 11.34
CA ARG A 258 5.46 -14.73 12.45
C ARG A 258 6.66 -15.64 12.44
N ALA A 259 7.41 -15.65 13.54
CA ALA A 259 8.47 -16.62 13.74
C ALA A 259 7.85 -18.03 13.83
N SER A 260 8.62 -19.03 13.37
CA SER A 260 8.29 -20.41 13.69
C SER A 260 8.49 -20.62 15.19
N GLU A 261 7.44 -20.96 15.91
CA GLU A 261 7.54 -21.45 17.29
C GLU A 261 8.05 -22.91 17.35
N ILE A 262 8.21 -23.53 16.17
CA ILE A 262 8.82 -24.85 16.03
C ILE A 262 10.33 -24.70 16.18
N THR A 263 10.87 -25.31 17.23
CA THR A 263 12.29 -25.49 17.51
C THR A 263 12.70 -26.94 17.21
N SER A 264 14.00 -27.25 17.25
CA SER A 264 14.49 -28.63 17.19
C SER A 264 13.84 -29.54 18.25
N ASP A 265 13.44 -28.97 19.38
CA ASP A 265 12.89 -29.71 20.51
C ASP A 265 11.38 -29.94 20.38
N THR A 266 10.69 -29.07 19.63
CA THR A 266 9.24 -29.16 19.38
C THR A 266 8.92 -29.77 18.01
N PHE A 267 9.91 -29.91 17.12
CA PHE A 267 9.79 -30.66 15.87
C PHE A 267 10.08 -32.14 16.09
N ARG A 268 9.03 -32.97 16.12
CA ARG A 268 9.18 -34.43 16.00
C ARG A 268 9.10 -34.82 14.53
N GLY A 269 10.25 -34.78 13.86
CA GLY A 269 10.42 -35.32 12.51
C GLY A 269 10.36 -36.84 12.49
#